data_AF-A0A382EB01-F1
#
_entry.id   AF-A0A382EB01-F1
#
_cell.length_a   1.000
_cell.length_b   1.000
_cell.length_c   1.000
_cell.angle_alpha   90.00
_cell.angle_beta   90.00
_cell.angle_gamma   90.00
#
_symmetry.space_group_name_H-M   'P 1'
#
loop_
_entity.id
_entity.type
_entity.pdbx_description
1 polymer ?
#
loop_
_entity_poly.entity_id
_entity_poly.type
_entity_poly.pdbx_seq_one_letter_code
_entity_poly.pdbx_strand_id
1 'polypeptide(L)'
;MRRTKIVCTIGPATDTPDKLRRIVEAGADVLRLNFSHETPAVHRTRVDRIRSVEQAVGKPLAILQDLPGPKIRIGMFQNGPIQLTAGSRFTLTTEQIPGDQRRVSVNYPLLADEVRPGQHLLLADGLVELQIDEVNPPEIQCSVLLGGPLSNRKGVSVPHGALSTAAFTDNDRSLLLEGLDMGVSMVALSFVRSQKDIQGARQCLEDNKSDLPLMAKIEKPEAVEALEEILPVVDAVMVARGDLGVEIPFSEVPLVQKDIITQARLAATPVITATQMLRSMVESPRPTRAEAADVANAVLDGTDAVMLSEESAMGAYPVEAVEALAAIAEKAEARLFEDRQFLDLPTREDADISEAIGHSACVLSHDSRAEVIVCCTRTGYTARLVASHRPATPIIAVSPSKETVRRM
;
A
#
# COMPACT_ATOMS: atom_id res chain seq x y z
N MET A 1 -5.45 20.71 13.39
CA MET A 1 -5.47 19.25 13.63
C MET A 1 -5.43 18.61 12.27
N ARG A 2 -4.38 17.84 11.98
CA ARG A 2 -4.23 17.09 10.73
C ARG A 2 -5.36 16.06 10.57
N ARG A 3 -5.80 15.83 9.34
CA ARG A 3 -6.88 14.87 9.00
C ARG A 3 -6.39 13.67 8.24
N THR A 4 -5.54 13.88 7.23
CA THR A 4 -4.87 12.82 6.51
C THR A 4 -3.99 12.05 7.49
N LYS A 5 -4.19 10.75 7.54
CA LYS A 5 -3.46 9.85 8.42
C LYS A 5 -2.08 9.56 7.86
N ILE A 6 -1.13 9.23 8.73
CA ILE A 6 0.21 8.82 8.34
C ILE A 6 0.43 7.36 8.67
N VAL A 7 0.78 6.58 7.65
CA VAL A 7 1.21 5.20 7.78
C VAL A 7 2.73 5.13 7.74
N CYS A 8 3.36 4.55 8.75
CA CYS A 8 4.82 4.37 8.83
C CYS A 8 5.18 2.90 8.80
N THR A 9 6.05 2.50 7.88
CA THR A 9 6.64 1.16 7.91
C THR A 9 7.68 1.06 9.02
N ILE A 10 7.55 0.05 9.88
CA ILE A 10 8.50 -0.22 10.95
C ILE A 10 9.63 -1.12 10.45
N GLY A 11 10.85 -0.72 10.76
CA GLY A 11 12.07 -1.44 10.43
C GLY A 11 13.23 -1.06 11.33
N PRO A 12 14.47 -1.44 10.98
CA PRO A 12 15.66 -1.20 11.80
C PRO A 12 15.84 0.25 12.29
N ALA A 13 15.47 1.25 11.50
CA ALA A 13 15.61 2.66 11.87
C ALA A 13 14.60 3.13 12.94
N THR A 14 13.53 2.36 13.13
CA THR A 14 12.41 2.68 14.05
C THR A 14 12.14 1.58 15.07
N ASP A 15 12.98 0.55 15.16
CA ASP A 15 12.73 -0.66 15.97
C ASP A 15 12.95 -0.48 17.48
N THR A 16 13.55 0.64 17.90
CA THR A 16 13.76 0.95 19.33
C THR A 16 12.54 1.64 19.95
N PRO A 17 12.23 1.41 21.24
CA PRO A 17 11.11 2.07 21.90
C PRO A 17 11.14 3.61 21.84
N ASP A 18 12.33 4.21 21.94
CA ASP A 18 12.51 5.66 21.84
C ASP A 18 12.16 6.18 20.44
N LYS A 19 12.76 5.59 19.39
CA LYS A 19 12.45 5.99 18.01
C LYS A 19 10.99 5.75 17.65
N LEU A 20 10.42 4.63 18.08
CA LEU A 20 9.01 4.31 17.87
C LEU A 20 8.10 5.36 18.51
N ARG A 21 8.38 5.74 19.76
CA ARG A 21 7.67 6.82 20.44
C ARG A 21 7.80 8.15 19.68
N ARG A 22 9.00 8.50 19.22
CA ARG A 22 9.25 9.74 18.49
C ARG A 22 8.48 9.83 17.17
N ILE A 23 8.38 8.74 16.40
CA ILE A 23 7.57 8.76 15.17
C ILE A 23 6.06 8.88 15.47
N VAL A 24 5.59 8.29 16.57
CA VAL A 24 4.19 8.44 17.02
C VAL A 24 3.92 9.88 17.47
N GLU A 25 4.85 10.50 18.19
CA GLU A 25 4.76 11.90 18.61
C GLU A 25 4.82 12.87 17.42
N ALA A 26 5.64 12.57 16.41
CA ALA A 26 5.69 13.28 15.12
C ALA A 26 4.40 13.13 14.30
N GLY A 27 3.57 12.13 14.64
CA GLY A 27 2.23 11.96 14.10
C GLY A 27 2.04 10.72 13.24
N ALA A 28 2.73 9.61 13.48
CA ALA A 28 2.32 8.33 12.91
C ALA A 28 0.98 7.87 13.51
N ASP A 29 0.02 7.45 12.67
CA ASP A 29 -1.29 6.93 13.08
C ASP A 29 -1.38 5.40 12.91
N VAL A 30 -0.80 4.89 11.83
CA VAL A 30 -0.80 3.46 11.47
C VAL A 30 0.64 2.98 11.32
N LEU A 31 0.96 1.83 11.92
CA LEU A 31 2.29 1.23 11.85
C LEU A 31 2.25 -0.03 10.99
N ARG A 32 2.87 0.05 9.80
CA ARG A 32 2.94 -1.03 8.83
C ARG A 32 4.06 -1.99 9.17
N LEU A 33 3.74 -3.28 9.17
CA LEU A 33 4.68 -4.40 9.24
C LEU A 33 4.72 -5.07 7.88
N ASN A 34 5.86 -4.98 7.19
CA ASN A 34 6.05 -5.61 5.88
C ASN A 34 6.56 -7.05 6.05
N PHE A 35 5.70 -8.02 5.81
CA PHE A 35 6.00 -9.45 6.00
C PHE A 35 6.83 -10.05 4.84
N SER A 36 7.24 -9.24 3.86
CA SER A 36 8.09 -9.68 2.74
C SER A 36 9.57 -9.87 3.10
N HIS A 37 10.02 -9.39 4.26
CA HIS A 37 11.45 -9.28 4.59
C HIS A 37 11.84 -9.90 5.93
N GLU A 38 10.90 -10.04 6.87
CA GLU A 38 11.18 -10.39 8.25
C GLU A 38 10.34 -11.58 8.70
N THR A 39 10.76 -12.23 9.78
CA THR A 39 10.04 -13.41 10.30
C THR A 39 8.87 -12.99 11.21
N PRO A 40 7.85 -13.85 11.37
CA PRO A 40 6.77 -13.62 12.33
C PRO A 40 7.25 -13.32 13.75
N ALA A 41 8.35 -13.93 14.20
CA ALA A 41 8.93 -13.70 15.53
C ALA A 41 9.45 -12.26 15.71
N VAL A 42 10.07 -11.68 14.67
CA VAL A 42 10.50 -10.28 14.67
C VAL A 42 9.28 -9.36 14.71
N HIS A 43 8.25 -9.65 13.91
CA HIS A 43 7.02 -8.87 13.89
C HIS A 43 6.26 -8.92 15.23
N ARG A 44 6.21 -10.06 15.90
CA ARG A 44 5.62 -10.18 17.24
C ARG A 44 6.29 -9.24 18.24
N THR A 45 7.61 -9.21 18.24
CA THR A 45 8.39 -8.29 19.09
C THR A 45 8.07 -6.83 18.77
N ARG A 46 7.90 -6.48 17.48
CA ARG A 46 7.49 -5.13 17.07
C ARG A 46 6.08 -4.80 17.55
N VAL A 47 5.13 -5.72 17.45
CA VAL A 47 3.76 -5.55 17.94
C VAL A 47 3.75 -5.24 19.44
N ASP A 48 4.49 -6.01 20.24
CA ASP A 48 4.57 -5.77 21.70
C ASP A 48 5.11 -4.36 22.03
N ARG A 49 6.14 -3.93 21.30
CA ARG A 49 6.70 -2.57 21.44
C ARG A 49 5.68 -1.50 21.05
N ILE A 50 4.96 -1.69 19.94
CA ILE A 50 3.92 -0.78 19.48
C ILE A 50 2.84 -0.63 20.55
N ARG A 51 2.36 -1.75 21.13
CA ARG A 51 1.33 -1.72 22.19
C ARG A 51 1.84 -1.05 23.46
N SER A 52 3.10 -1.22 23.81
CA SER A 52 3.72 -0.50 24.95
C SER A 52 3.77 1.01 24.70
N VAL A 53 4.18 1.44 23.51
CA VAL A 53 4.20 2.87 23.12
C VAL A 53 2.79 3.45 23.05
N GLU A 54 1.82 2.72 22.50
CA GLU A 54 0.39 3.10 22.46
C GLU A 54 -0.12 3.44 23.87
N GLN A 55 0.16 2.58 24.85
CA GLN A 55 -0.23 2.80 26.25
C GLN A 55 0.48 4.01 26.87
N ALA A 56 1.78 4.18 26.61
CA ALA A 56 2.56 5.26 27.19
C ALA A 56 2.17 6.64 26.64
N VAL A 57 1.85 6.72 25.34
CA VAL A 57 1.46 7.97 24.67
C VAL A 57 -0.03 8.27 24.86
N GLY A 58 -0.85 7.25 25.12
CA GLY A 58 -2.30 7.40 25.31
C GLY A 58 -3.05 7.74 24.01
N LYS A 59 -2.47 7.40 22.86
CA LYS A 59 -3.08 7.56 21.52
C LYS A 59 -3.32 6.18 20.91
N PRO A 60 -4.50 5.91 20.32
CA PRO A 60 -4.74 4.67 19.60
C PRO A 60 -3.80 4.52 18.41
N LEU A 61 -3.24 3.31 18.21
CA LEU A 61 -2.36 3.01 17.07
C LEU A 61 -2.85 1.75 16.36
N ALA A 62 -3.12 1.87 15.06
CA ALA A 62 -3.40 0.73 14.20
C ALA A 62 -2.10 0.04 13.78
N ILE A 63 -2.14 -1.29 13.65
CA ILE A 63 -1.07 -2.08 13.07
C ILE A 63 -1.57 -2.66 11.75
N LEU A 64 -0.88 -2.34 10.65
CA LEU A 64 -1.18 -2.85 9.32
C LEU A 64 -0.22 -3.99 8.99
N GLN A 65 -0.75 -5.20 8.83
CA GLN A 65 -0.01 -6.32 8.27
C GLN A 65 -0.01 -6.23 6.75
N ASP A 66 1.16 -6.13 6.11
CA ASP A 66 1.27 -6.15 4.65
C ASP A 66 1.82 -7.50 4.18
N LEU A 67 0.95 -8.30 3.55
CA LEU A 67 1.25 -9.66 3.10
C LEU A 67 2.09 -9.64 1.81
N PRO A 68 3.06 -10.55 1.66
CA PRO A 68 3.97 -10.53 0.53
C PRO A 68 3.31 -10.80 -0.83
N GLY A 69 2.27 -11.63 -0.89
CA GLY A 69 1.67 -12.06 -2.15
C GLY A 69 2.62 -12.91 -3.02
N PRO A 70 2.24 -13.21 -4.27
CA PRO A 70 2.99 -14.10 -5.17
C PRO A 70 4.19 -13.41 -5.85
N LYS A 71 5.10 -12.79 -5.08
CA LYS A 71 6.21 -12.02 -5.66
C LYS A 71 7.23 -12.93 -6.38
N ILE A 72 7.27 -12.83 -7.70
CA ILE A 72 8.27 -13.52 -8.53
C ILE A 72 9.60 -12.81 -8.41
N ARG A 73 10.68 -13.57 -8.23
CA ARG A 73 12.03 -13.09 -8.02
C ARG A 73 13.06 -13.97 -8.70
N ILE A 74 14.13 -13.34 -9.15
CA ILE A 74 15.32 -14.06 -9.62
C ILE A 74 16.10 -14.68 -8.45
N GLY A 75 16.95 -15.66 -8.76
CA GLY A 75 17.83 -16.32 -7.81
C GLY A 75 19.00 -15.47 -7.32
N MET A 76 20.06 -16.16 -6.89
CA MET A 76 21.30 -15.55 -6.42
C MET A 76 22.38 -15.69 -7.47
N PHE A 77 23.21 -14.66 -7.64
CA PHE A 77 24.36 -14.66 -8.51
C PHE A 77 25.60 -15.21 -7.80
N GLN A 78 26.40 -16.01 -8.50
CA GLN A 78 27.59 -16.67 -7.94
C GLN A 78 28.64 -15.67 -7.44
N ASN A 79 28.86 -14.59 -8.19
CA ASN A 79 29.95 -13.62 -7.94
C ASN A 79 29.43 -12.25 -7.48
N GLY A 80 28.23 -12.20 -6.91
CA GLY A 80 27.57 -10.95 -6.53
C GLY A 80 26.83 -10.28 -7.69
N PRO A 81 26.43 -9.01 -7.54
CA PRO A 81 25.66 -8.28 -8.55
C PRO A 81 26.34 -8.24 -9.92
N ILE A 82 25.55 -8.30 -10.98
CA ILE A 82 26.02 -8.21 -12.37
C ILE A 82 25.56 -6.91 -13.03
N GLN A 83 26.17 -6.56 -14.16
CA GLN A 83 25.74 -5.44 -15.00
C GLN A 83 25.28 -5.98 -16.35
N LEU A 84 23.99 -5.84 -16.66
CA LEU A 84 23.47 -6.22 -17.97
C LEU A 84 23.67 -5.07 -18.97
N THR A 85 24.04 -5.42 -20.20
CA THR A 85 24.28 -4.45 -21.29
C THR A 85 23.18 -4.58 -22.32
N ALA A 86 22.62 -3.45 -22.79
CA ALA A 86 21.63 -3.46 -23.85
C ALA A 86 22.16 -4.18 -25.11
N GLY A 87 21.29 -4.95 -25.77
CA GLY A 87 21.62 -5.80 -26.91
C GLY A 87 22.31 -7.13 -26.59
N SER A 88 22.68 -7.38 -25.33
CA SER A 88 23.20 -8.71 -24.93
C SER A 88 22.07 -9.72 -24.72
N ARG A 89 22.43 -11.01 -24.71
CA ARG A 89 21.49 -12.09 -24.39
C ARG A 89 21.54 -12.42 -22.91
N PHE A 90 20.37 -12.71 -22.35
CA PHE A 90 20.22 -13.14 -20.97
C PHE A 90 19.07 -14.16 -20.85
N THR A 91 19.31 -15.25 -20.14
CA THR A 91 18.35 -16.36 -20.02
C THR A 91 17.78 -16.45 -18.61
N LEU A 92 16.46 -16.47 -18.48
CA LEU A 92 15.81 -16.88 -17.24
C LEU A 92 15.54 -18.38 -17.29
N THR A 93 15.72 -19.08 -16.17
CA THR A 93 15.42 -20.51 -16.08
C THR A 93 14.68 -20.85 -14.80
N THR A 94 13.83 -21.86 -14.82
CA THR A 94 13.17 -22.37 -13.60
C THR A 94 14.03 -23.39 -12.85
N GLU A 95 15.16 -23.81 -13.44
CA GLU A 95 16.15 -24.65 -12.78
C GLU A 95 16.88 -23.87 -11.68
N GLN A 96 17.07 -24.50 -10.52
CA GLN A 96 17.76 -23.90 -9.38
C GLN A 96 19.27 -23.92 -9.59
N ILE A 97 19.78 -22.84 -10.19
CA ILE A 97 21.21 -22.63 -10.47
C ILE A 97 21.70 -21.31 -9.88
N PRO A 98 23.00 -21.21 -9.51
CA PRO A 98 23.64 -19.92 -9.30
C PRO A 98 23.64 -19.12 -10.61
N GLY A 99 23.15 -17.89 -10.57
CA GLY A 99 23.14 -17.00 -11.72
C GLY A 99 24.52 -16.45 -12.05
N ASP A 100 24.71 -16.06 -13.30
CA ASP A 100 25.89 -15.40 -13.84
C ASP A 100 25.52 -14.31 -14.85
N GLN A 101 26.48 -13.82 -15.64
CA GLN A 101 26.30 -12.78 -16.65
C GLN A 101 25.37 -13.19 -17.80
N ARG A 102 25.05 -14.48 -17.94
CA ARG A 102 24.29 -15.05 -19.08
C ARG A 102 22.96 -15.64 -18.66
N ARG A 103 22.83 -16.18 -17.44
CA ARG A 103 21.57 -16.78 -16.99
C ARG A 103 21.32 -16.64 -15.50
N VAL A 104 20.06 -16.66 -15.10
CA VAL A 104 19.65 -16.66 -13.68
C VAL A 104 18.40 -17.51 -13.48
N SER A 105 18.29 -18.13 -12.29
CA SER A 105 17.07 -18.85 -11.91
C SER A 105 15.92 -17.89 -11.56
N VAL A 106 14.68 -18.37 -11.65
CA VAL A 106 13.47 -17.68 -11.18
C VAL A 106 12.68 -18.58 -10.24
N ASN A 107 12.07 -18.00 -9.20
CA ASN A 107 11.29 -18.75 -8.21
C ASN A 107 9.86 -19.09 -8.64
N TYR A 108 9.52 -18.91 -9.93
CA TYR A 108 8.19 -19.22 -10.47
C TYR A 108 8.28 -20.34 -11.52
N PRO A 109 7.96 -21.59 -11.14
CA PRO A 109 8.16 -22.75 -12.03
C PRO A 109 7.34 -22.72 -13.32
N LEU A 110 6.20 -22.05 -13.33
CA LEU A 110 5.31 -21.97 -14.49
C LEU A 110 5.68 -20.82 -15.44
N LEU A 111 6.71 -20.02 -15.13
CA LEU A 111 7.01 -18.82 -15.93
C LEU A 111 7.25 -19.17 -17.40
N ALA A 112 8.04 -20.22 -17.67
CA ALA A 112 8.35 -20.64 -19.03
C ALA A 112 7.13 -21.18 -19.80
N ASP A 113 6.08 -21.63 -19.11
CA ASP A 113 4.86 -22.13 -19.75
C ASP A 113 3.85 -21.00 -20.05
N GLU A 114 3.92 -19.92 -19.28
CA GLU A 114 2.94 -18.81 -19.29
C GLU A 114 3.40 -17.59 -20.10
N VAL A 115 4.68 -17.50 -20.45
CA VAL A 115 5.21 -16.45 -21.32
C VAL A 115 5.29 -16.87 -22.79
N ARG A 116 5.46 -15.89 -23.69
CA ARG A 116 5.51 -16.06 -25.14
C ARG A 116 6.62 -15.19 -25.75
N PRO A 117 7.25 -15.63 -26.86
CA PRO A 117 8.12 -14.77 -27.65
C PRO A 117 7.46 -13.42 -27.99
N GLY A 118 8.23 -12.35 -27.93
CA GLY A 118 7.79 -10.97 -28.12
C GLY A 118 7.28 -10.26 -26.86
N GLN A 119 6.99 -10.98 -25.78
CA GLN A 119 6.63 -10.35 -24.50
C GLN A 119 7.87 -9.75 -23.80
N HIS A 120 7.62 -8.82 -22.89
CA HIS A 120 8.65 -8.16 -22.13
C HIS A 120 8.70 -8.70 -20.69
N LEU A 121 9.89 -8.77 -20.11
CA LEU A 121 10.12 -9.06 -18.70
C LEU A 121 10.83 -7.87 -18.07
N LEU A 122 10.27 -7.37 -16.98
CA LEU A 122 10.84 -6.28 -16.20
C LEU A 122 11.50 -6.86 -14.96
N LEU A 123 12.77 -6.52 -14.76
CA LEU A 123 13.55 -6.93 -13.60
C LEU A 123 13.89 -5.72 -12.74
N ALA A 124 13.99 -5.94 -11.42
CA ALA A 124 14.40 -4.93 -10.45
C ALA A 124 13.54 -3.66 -10.56
N ASP A 125 12.22 -3.83 -10.50
CA ASP A 125 11.24 -2.74 -10.52
C ASP A 125 11.33 -1.88 -11.81
N GLY A 126 11.56 -2.55 -12.95
CA GLY A 126 11.64 -1.91 -14.27
C GLY A 126 13.00 -1.31 -14.63
N LEU A 127 14.02 -1.42 -13.77
CA LEU A 127 15.37 -0.92 -14.07
C LEU A 127 16.06 -1.68 -15.22
N VAL A 128 15.69 -2.94 -15.43
CA VAL A 128 16.18 -3.78 -16.51
C VAL A 128 14.97 -4.32 -17.26
N GLU A 129 15.00 -4.22 -18.58
CA GLU A 129 13.94 -4.70 -19.47
C GLU A 129 14.51 -5.72 -20.44
N LEU A 130 13.85 -6.86 -20.52
CA LEU A 130 14.19 -7.95 -21.42
C LEU A 130 13.03 -8.17 -22.40
N GLN A 131 13.34 -8.46 -23.66
CA GLN A 131 12.39 -8.97 -24.63
C GLN A 131 12.62 -10.47 -24.81
N ILE A 132 11.55 -11.26 -24.73
CA ILE A 132 11.62 -12.72 -24.90
C ILE A 132 11.80 -13.01 -26.39
N ASP A 133 12.93 -13.63 -26.73
CA ASP A 133 13.26 -14.04 -28.09
C ASP A 133 12.66 -15.43 -28.38
N GLU A 134 12.87 -16.37 -27.45
CA GLU A 134 12.49 -17.77 -27.59
C GLU A 134 12.20 -18.38 -26.22
N VAL A 135 11.25 -19.31 -26.18
CA VAL A 135 10.87 -20.03 -24.96
C VAL A 135 11.06 -21.52 -25.21
N ASN A 136 12.05 -22.11 -24.53
CA ASN A 136 12.39 -23.52 -24.59
C ASN A 136 12.43 -24.05 -23.14
N PRO A 137 11.27 -24.43 -22.56
CA PRO A 137 11.19 -24.80 -21.15
C PRO A 137 12.27 -25.82 -20.75
N PRO A 138 13.01 -25.59 -19.65
CA PRO A 138 12.77 -24.59 -18.61
C PRO A 138 13.43 -23.21 -18.85
N GLU A 139 13.96 -22.94 -20.04
CA GLU A 139 14.69 -21.71 -20.39
C GLU A 139 13.85 -20.70 -21.16
N ILE A 140 14.02 -19.42 -20.82
CA ILE A 140 13.41 -18.27 -21.47
C ILE A 140 14.57 -17.41 -21.96
N GLN A 141 14.84 -17.45 -23.26
CA GLN A 141 15.94 -16.72 -23.87
C GLN A 141 15.48 -15.31 -24.21
N CYS A 142 16.22 -14.31 -23.74
CA CYS A 142 15.83 -12.92 -23.91
C CYS A 142 16.99 -12.07 -24.44
N SER A 143 16.62 -10.99 -25.13
CA SER A 143 17.50 -9.88 -25.47
C SER A 143 17.28 -8.75 -24.47
N VAL A 144 18.37 -8.17 -23.96
CA VAL A 144 18.32 -7.04 -23.02
C VAL A 144 17.99 -5.77 -23.81
N LEU A 145 16.81 -5.19 -23.58
CA LEU A 145 16.42 -3.90 -24.16
C LEU A 145 17.01 -2.75 -23.34
N LEU A 146 16.77 -2.77 -22.03
CA LEU A 146 17.33 -1.81 -21.08
C LEU A 146 18.29 -2.54 -20.14
N GLY A 147 19.57 -2.19 -20.23
CA GLY A 147 20.61 -2.72 -19.36
C GLY A 147 20.71 -1.95 -18.04
N GLY A 148 21.23 -2.62 -17.01
CA GLY A 148 21.32 -2.04 -15.67
C GLY A 148 21.99 -2.99 -14.69
N PRO A 149 22.27 -2.51 -13.46
CA PRO A 149 22.75 -3.36 -12.38
C PRO A 149 21.64 -4.32 -11.96
N LEU A 150 21.98 -5.59 -11.80
CA LEU A 150 21.07 -6.63 -11.34
C LEU A 150 21.69 -7.39 -10.17
N SER A 151 20.96 -7.46 -9.05
CA SER A 151 21.43 -8.12 -7.83
C SER A 151 20.47 -9.22 -7.39
N ASN A 152 20.83 -9.95 -6.33
CA ASN A 152 20.09 -11.12 -5.87
C ASN A 152 18.62 -10.81 -5.54
N ARG A 153 17.73 -11.77 -5.82
CA ARG A 153 16.33 -11.75 -5.36
C ARG A 153 15.53 -10.51 -5.80
N LYS A 154 15.92 -9.90 -6.92
CA LYS A 154 15.16 -8.80 -7.54
C LYS A 154 13.86 -9.31 -8.14
N GLY A 155 12.83 -8.47 -8.08
CA GLY A 155 11.49 -8.77 -8.60
C GLY A 155 11.52 -9.01 -10.11
N VAL A 156 10.62 -9.87 -10.58
CA VAL A 156 10.31 -10.10 -11.99
C VAL A 156 8.84 -9.75 -12.19
N SER A 157 8.58 -8.87 -13.14
CA SER A 157 7.23 -8.53 -13.62
C SER A 157 7.08 -8.94 -15.07
N VAL A 158 5.87 -9.35 -15.44
CA VAL A 158 5.49 -9.70 -16.81
C VAL A 158 4.33 -8.77 -17.19
N PRO A 159 4.61 -7.55 -17.71
CA PRO A 159 3.56 -6.62 -18.10
C PRO A 159 2.60 -7.28 -19.09
N HIS A 160 1.30 -7.11 -18.86
CA HIS A 160 0.23 -7.71 -19.67
C HIS A 160 0.28 -9.26 -19.76
N GLY A 161 1.04 -9.92 -18.88
CA GLY A 161 1.13 -11.37 -18.78
C GLY A 161 0.08 -11.93 -17.81
N ALA A 162 -0.76 -12.83 -18.30
CA ALA A 162 -1.74 -13.53 -17.47
C ALA A 162 -1.08 -14.66 -16.67
N LEU A 163 -0.39 -14.31 -15.59
CA LEU A 163 0.21 -15.29 -14.69
C LEU A 163 -0.85 -15.98 -13.83
N SER A 164 -0.79 -17.30 -13.70
CA SER A 164 -1.83 -18.07 -12.98
C SER A 164 -1.71 -18.01 -11.45
N THR A 165 -0.73 -17.27 -10.91
CA THR A 165 -0.53 -17.14 -9.47
C THR A 165 -1.75 -16.54 -8.78
N ALA A 166 -2.22 -17.16 -7.70
CA ALA A 166 -3.21 -16.56 -6.81
C ALA A 166 -2.59 -15.40 -6.03
N ALA A 167 -3.34 -14.31 -5.83
CA ALA A 167 -2.88 -13.18 -5.01
C ALA A 167 -2.69 -13.58 -3.53
N PHE A 168 -3.52 -14.51 -3.03
CA PHE A 168 -3.44 -15.06 -1.69
C PHE A 168 -2.82 -16.46 -1.71
N THR A 169 -1.56 -16.56 -1.32
CA THR A 169 -0.78 -17.81 -1.33
C THR A 169 -0.93 -18.61 -0.03
N ASP A 170 -0.46 -19.87 -0.01
CA ASP A 170 -0.40 -20.66 1.23
C ASP A 170 0.52 -20.03 2.29
N ASN A 171 1.60 -19.38 1.84
CA ASN A 171 2.46 -18.60 2.74
C ASN A 171 1.70 -17.40 3.30
N ASP A 172 0.97 -16.64 2.46
CA ASP A 172 0.13 -15.52 2.94
C ASP A 172 -0.92 -16.00 3.93
N ARG A 173 -1.52 -17.18 3.72
CA ARG A 173 -2.45 -17.79 4.68
C ARG A 173 -1.78 -18.04 6.02
N SER A 174 -0.60 -18.66 6.04
CA SER A 174 0.15 -18.88 7.28
C SER A 174 0.48 -17.57 8.00
N LEU A 175 0.90 -16.54 7.24
CA LEU A 175 1.27 -15.25 7.79
C LEU A 175 0.04 -14.47 8.30
N LEU A 176 -1.10 -14.56 7.61
CA LEU A 176 -2.35 -13.96 8.07
C LEU A 176 -2.75 -14.52 9.44
N LEU A 177 -2.64 -15.84 9.64
CA LEU A 177 -2.94 -16.46 10.94
C LEU A 177 -1.99 -15.98 12.05
N GLU A 178 -0.70 -15.82 11.75
CA GLU A 178 0.27 -15.20 12.67
C GLU A 178 -0.12 -13.76 13.02
N GLY A 179 -0.58 -12.97 12.04
CA GLY A 179 -1.04 -11.59 12.26
C GLY A 179 -2.30 -11.52 13.13
N LEU A 180 -3.25 -12.43 12.90
CA LEU A 180 -4.45 -12.56 13.75
C LEU A 180 -4.09 -12.85 15.20
N ASP A 181 -3.18 -13.80 15.43
CA ASP A 181 -2.69 -14.14 16.77
C ASP A 181 -1.96 -12.97 17.45
N MET A 182 -1.23 -12.15 16.67
CA MET A 182 -0.57 -10.93 17.18
C MET A 182 -1.56 -9.79 17.48
N GLY A 183 -2.82 -9.85 17.02
CA GLY A 183 -3.78 -8.77 17.20
C GLY A 183 -3.45 -7.52 16.38
N VAL A 184 -3.11 -7.72 15.10
CA VAL A 184 -3.03 -6.63 14.12
C VAL A 184 -4.41 -5.99 13.89
N SER A 185 -4.45 -4.76 13.39
CA SER A 185 -5.68 -3.99 13.25
C SER A 185 -6.26 -4.00 11.84
N MET A 186 -5.45 -4.37 10.84
CA MET A 186 -5.82 -4.49 9.44
C MET A 186 -4.80 -5.37 8.71
N VAL A 187 -5.20 -6.01 7.62
CA VAL A 187 -4.30 -6.74 6.72
C VAL A 187 -4.44 -6.24 5.29
N ALA A 188 -3.32 -6.09 4.58
CA ALA A 188 -3.26 -5.74 3.17
C ALA A 188 -2.84 -6.94 2.32
N LEU A 189 -3.59 -7.19 1.25
CA LEU A 189 -3.34 -8.22 0.25
C LEU A 189 -2.66 -7.59 -0.97
N SER A 190 -1.47 -8.11 -1.30
CA SER A 190 -0.68 -7.66 -2.46
C SER A 190 -1.16 -8.31 -3.77
N PHE A 191 -0.89 -7.64 -4.89
CA PHE A 191 -1.10 -8.12 -6.26
C PHE A 191 -2.55 -8.55 -6.55
N VAL A 192 -3.53 -7.87 -5.95
CA VAL A 192 -4.95 -8.08 -6.27
C VAL A 192 -5.17 -7.68 -7.72
N ARG A 193 -5.94 -8.50 -8.46
CA ARG A 193 -6.38 -8.21 -9.84
C ARG A 193 -7.89 -8.16 -9.99
N SER A 194 -8.62 -8.83 -9.10
CA SER A 194 -10.08 -8.96 -9.21
C SER A 194 -10.73 -9.23 -7.86
N GLN A 195 -12.06 -9.15 -7.81
CA GLN A 195 -12.86 -9.56 -6.66
C GLN A 195 -12.55 -11.01 -6.21
N LYS A 196 -12.26 -11.91 -7.16
CA LYS A 196 -11.98 -13.33 -6.89
C LYS A 196 -10.71 -13.53 -6.05
N ASP A 197 -9.68 -12.71 -6.27
CA ASP A 197 -8.42 -12.79 -5.52
C ASP A 197 -8.61 -12.53 -4.02
N ILE A 198 -9.66 -11.78 -3.66
CA ILE A 198 -9.98 -11.37 -2.28
C ILE A 198 -10.71 -12.48 -1.51
N GLN A 199 -11.49 -13.30 -2.22
CA GLN A 199 -12.34 -14.35 -1.63
C GLN A 199 -11.55 -15.32 -0.74
N GLY A 200 -10.34 -15.71 -1.16
CA GLY A 200 -9.50 -16.64 -0.41
C GLY A 200 -9.08 -16.09 0.97
N ALA A 201 -8.67 -14.82 1.02
CA ALA A 201 -8.30 -14.15 2.25
C ALA A 201 -9.54 -13.89 3.13
N ARG A 202 -10.66 -13.50 2.53
CA ARG A 202 -11.93 -13.29 3.23
C ARG A 202 -12.44 -14.57 3.89
N GLN A 203 -12.46 -15.68 3.16
CA GLN A 203 -12.85 -16.98 3.70
C GLN A 203 -11.93 -17.39 4.86
N CYS A 204 -10.62 -17.15 4.74
CA CYS A 204 -9.68 -17.44 5.82
C CYS A 204 -9.98 -16.63 7.09
N LEU A 205 -10.40 -15.36 6.98
CA LEU A 205 -10.82 -14.55 8.11
C LEU A 205 -12.12 -15.09 8.73
N GLU A 206 -13.10 -15.45 7.90
CA GLU A 206 -14.40 -16.00 8.33
C GLU A 206 -14.26 -17.35 9.05
N ASP A 207 -13.43 -18.25 8.52
CA ASP A 207 -13.12 -19.55 9.13
C ASP A 207 -12.52 -19.39 10.54
N ASN A 208 -11.79 -18.29 10.76
CA ASN A 208 -11.18 -17.92 12.04
C ASN A 208 -12.05 -16.95 12.86
N LYS A 209 -13.29 -16.67 12.43
CA LYS A 209 -14.26 -15.78 13.10
C LYS A 209 -13.70 -14.38 13.36
N SER A 210 -12.84 -13.91 12.46
CA SER A 210 -12.19 -12.62 12.56
C SER A 210 -12.93 -11.57 11.73
N ASP A 211 -13.10 -10.38 12.29
CA ASP A 211 -13.62 -9.19 11.62
C ASP A 211 -12.49 -8.25 11.15
N LEU A 212 -11.26 -8.77 11.04
CA LEU A 212 -10.09 -7.98 10.66
C LEU A 212 -10.32 -7.31 9.30
N PRO A 213 -10.21 -5.97 9.20
CA PRO A 213 -10.34 -5.26 7.93
C PRO A 213 -9.33 -5.76 6.90
N LEU A 214 -9.83 -6.01 5.68
CA LEU A 214 -9.03 -6.45 4.55
C LEU A 214 -8.85 -5.29 3.56
N MET A 215 -7.59 -4.98 3.26
CA MET A 215 -7.20 -3.95 2.30
C MET A 215 -6.69 -4.59 1.00
N ALA A 216 -7.19 -4.13 -0.15
CA ALA A 216 -6.61 -4.50 -1.44
C ALA A 216 -5.54 -3.50 -1.87
N LYS A 217 -4.36 -4.00 -2.28
CA LYS A 217 -3.32 -3.18 -2.90
C LYS A 217 -3.53 -3.18 -4.41
N ILE A 218 -3.79 -2.00 -4.97
CA ILE A 218 -4.00 -1.77 -6.39
C ILE A 218 -2.63 -1.57 -7.04
N GLU A 219 -2.07 -2.69 -7.51
CA GLU A 219 -0.72 -2.81 -8.08
C GLU A 219 -0.75 -3.29 -9.53
N LYS A 220 -1.92 -3.74 -10.00
CA LYS A 220 -2.10 -4.41 -11.28
C LYS A 220 -3.12 -3.67 -12.13
N PRO A 221 -2.89 -3.53 -13.46
CA PRO A 221 -3.84 -2.87 -14.37
C PRO A 221 -5.24 -3.47 -14.27
N GLU A 222 -5.35 -4.79 -14.12
CA GLU A 222 -6.62 -5.51 -14.01
C GLU A 222 -7.41 -5.07 -12.77
N ALA A 223 -6.74 -4.76 -11.65
CA ALA A 223 -7.42 -4.24 -10.47
C ALA A 223 -7.86 -2.79 -10.60
N VAL A 224 -7.21 -2.01 -11.46
CA VAL A 224 -7.69 -0.66 -11.81
C VAL A 224 -8.99 -0.78 -12.60
N GLU A 225 -9.04 -1.67 -13.58
CA GLU A 225 -10.23 -1.93 -14.40
C GLU A 225 -11.38 -2.53 -13.56
N ALA A 226 -11.07 -3.44 -12.64
CA ALA A 226 -12.05 -4.13 -11.78
C ALA A 226 -12.35 -3.37 -10.46
N LEU A 227 -11.94 -2.10 -10.33
CA LEU A 227 -12.01 -1.39 -9.05
C LEU A 227 -13.44 -1.31 -8.49
N GLU A 228 -14.44 -1.09 -9.34
CA GLU A 228 -15.86 -1.04 -8.94
C GLU A 228 -16.36 -2.36 -8.34
N GLU A 229 -15.80 -3.50 -8.76
CA GLU A 229 -16.12 -4.83 -8.22
C GLU A 229 -15.32 -5.15 -6.93
N ILE A 230 -14.13 -4.56 -6.80
CA ILE A 230 -13.23 -4.76 -5.65
C ILE A 230 -13.71 -3.96 -4.44
N LEU A 231 -14.06 -2.69 -4.62
CA LEU A 231 -14.41 -1.76 -3.52
C LEU A 231 -15.51 -2.29 -2.58
N PRO A 232 -16.59 -2.95 -3.05
CA PRO A 232 -17.65 -3.47 -2.18
C PRO A 232 -17.24 -4.65 -1.30
N VAL A 233 -16.13 -5.33 -1.59
CA VAL A 233 -15.68 -6.53 -0.86
C VAL A 233 -14.42 -6.32 -0.01
N VAL A 234 -13.95 -5.08 0.08
CA VAL A 234 -12.78 -4.70 0.90
C VAL A 234 -13.15 -3.60 1.87
N ASP A 235 -12.37 -3.50 2.94
CA ASP A 235 -12.55 -2.50 3.98
C ASP A 235 -11.68 -1.26 3.75
N ALA A 236 -10.69 -1.35 2.86
CA ALA A 236 -9.81 -0.26 2.44
C ALA A 236 -9.06 -0.62 1.12
N VAL A 237 -8.45 0.37 0.49
CA VAL A 237 -7.56 0.17 -0.67
C VAL A 237 -6.24 0.92 -0.52
N MET A 238 -5.20 0.46 -1.19
CA MET A 238 -3.91 1.13 -1.26
C MET A 238 -3.50 1.34 -2.71
N VAL A 239 -3.20 2.58 -3.09
CA VAL A 239 -2.57 2.92 -4.37
C VAL A 239 -1.06 2.70 -4.22
N ALA A 240 -0.58 1.54 -4.65
CA ALA A 240 0.83 1.15 -4.53
C ALA A 240 1.59 1.52 -5.81
N ARG A 241 1.96 2.80 -5.90
CA ARG A 241 2.46 3.46 -7.13
C ARG A 241 3.76 2.86 -7.66
N GLY A 242 4.62 2.37 -6.78
CA GLY A 242 5.87 1.72 -7.13
C GLY A 242 5.63 0.45 -7.95
N ASP A 243 4.86 -0.50 -7.42
CA ASP A 243 4.54 -1.74 -8.14
C ASP A 243 3.60 -1.45 -9.34
N LEU A 244 2.63 -0.53 -9.21
CA LEU A 244 1.74 -0.15 -10.32
C LEU A 244 2.51 0.48 -11.49
N GLY A 245 3.46 1.38 -11.22
CA GLY A 245 4.27 2.07 -12.24
C GLY A 245 5.27 1.17 -12.97
N VAL A 246 5.44 -0.08 -12.52
CA VAL A 246 6.14 -1.13 -13.28
C VAL A 246 5.21 -1.76 -14.33
N GLU A 247 3.90 -1.80 -14.07
CA GLU A 247 2.93 -2.51 -14.90
C GLU A 247 2.18 -1.61 -15.89
N ILE A 248 2.10 -0.30 -15.62
CA ILE A 248 1.53 0.71 -16.52
C ILE A 248 2.55 1.81 -16.84
N PRO A 249 2.37 2.55 -17.96
CA PRO A 249 3.24 3.68 -18.27
C PRO A 249 3.30 4.70 -17.12
N PHE A 250 4.52 5.14 -16.76
CA PHE A 250 4.72 6.10 -15.66
C PHE A 250 3.91 7.40 -15.83
N SER A 251 3.59 7.77 -17.07
CA SER A 251 2.78 8.94 -17.41
C SER A 251 1.29 8.79 -17.05
N GLU A 252 0.81 7.56 -16.92
CA GLU A 252 -0.59 7.25 -16.59
C GLU A 252 -0.82 7.14 -15.09
N VAL A 253 0.20 6.74 -14.32
CA VAL A 253 0.12 6.53 -12.86
C VAL A 253 -0.54 7.70 -12.11
N PRO A 254 -0.21 9.00 -12.38
CA PRO A 254 -0.83 10.10 -11.66
C PRO A 254 -2.35 10.24 -11.91
N LEU A 255 -2.82 9.87 -13.11
CA LEU A 255 -4.25 9.92 -13.44
C LEU A 255 -4.99 8.74 -12.81
N VAL A 256 -4.43 7.54 -12.93
CA VAL A 256 -4.97 6.32 -12.30
C VAL A 256 -5.07 6.47 -10.78
N GLN A 257 -4.08 7.10 -10.13
CA GLN A 257 -4.16 7.43 -8.70
C GLN A 257 -5.40 8.26 -8.36
N LYS A 258 -5.68 9.32 -9.14
CA LYS A 258 -6.84 10.20 -8.92
C LYS A 258 -8.15 9.44 -9.06
N ASP A 259 -8.23 8.58 -10.07
CA ASP A 259 -9.42 7.76 -10.33
C ASP A 259 -9.65 6.78 -9.17
N ILE A 260 -8.60 6.08 -8.71
CA ILE A 260 -8.72 5.15 -7.58
C ILE A 260 -9.17 5.88 -6.31
N ILE A 261 -8.54 7.02 -5.98
CA ILE A 261 -8.90 7.80 -4.80
C ILE A 261 -10.36 8.29 -4.89
N THR A 262 -10.77 8.77 -6.06
CA THR A 262 -12.14 9.28 -6.27
C THR A 262 -13.18 8.17 -6.10
N GLN A 263 -12.96 7.02 -6.73
CA GLN A 263 -13.86 5.87 -6.64
C GLN A 263 -13.92 5.30 -5.21
N ALA A 264 -12.77 5.19 -4.53
CA ALA A 264 -12.73 4.76 -3.14
C ALA A 264 -13.50 5.72 -2.22
N ARG A 265 -13.36 7.03 -2.43
CA ARG A 265 -14.10 8.06 -1.69
C ARG A 265 -15.61 7.96 -1.95
N LEU A 266 -16.03 7.76 -3.20
CA LEU A 266 -17.44 7.53 -3.55
C LEU A 266 -18.02 6.28 -2.90
N ALA A 267 -17.21 5.24 -2.71
CA ALA A 267 -17.59 4.01 -2.01
C ALA A 267 -17.49 4.11 -0.47
N ALA A 268 -17.05 5.26 0.07
CA ALA A 268 -16.70 5.43 1.49
C ALA A 268 -15.67 4.39 2.01
N THR A 269 -14.79 3.94 1.12
CA THR A 269 -13.70 3.00 1.38
C THR A 269 -12.40 3.78 1.58
N PRO A 270 -11.75 3.70 2.76
CA PRO A 270 -10.50 4.39 3.02
C PRO A 270 -9.41 4.05 2.00
N VAL A 271 -8.69 5.07 1.54
CA VAL A 271 -7.61 4.91 0.56
C VAL A 271 -6.26 5.43 1.08
N ILE A 272 -5.22 4.61 0.91
CA ILE A 272 -3.83 4.95 1.23
C ILE A 272 -3.05 5.20 -0.05
N THR A 273 -2.43 6.37 -0.18
CA THR A 273 -1.43 6.62 -1.23
C THR A 273 -0.06 6.19 -0.73
N ALA A 274 0.57 5.26 -1.44
CA ALA A 274 1.74 4.54 -0.97
C ALA A 274 2.93 4.60 -1.94
N THR A 275 4.11 4.34 -1.36
CA THR A 275 5.44 4.24 -2.02
C THR A 275 5.94 5.56 -2.60
N GLN A 276 7.25 5.78 -2.61
CA GLN A 276 7.91 6.95 -3.24
C GLN A 276 7.37 8.33 -2.79
N MET A 277 6.83 8.45 -1.57
CA MET A 277 6.28 9.72 -1.08
C MET A 277 7.40 10.72 -0.78
N LEU A 278 8.39 10.33 0.02
CA LEU A 278 9.51 11.18 0.42
C LEU A 278 10.85 10.43 0.27
N ARG A 279 11.01 9.69 -0.84
CA ARG A 279 12.10 8.72 -1.05
C ARG A 279 13.50 9.28 -0.76
N SER A 280 13.78 10.53 -1.14
CA SER A 280 15.05 11.20 -0.90
C SER A 280 15.41 11.29 0.59
N MET A 281 14.41 11.28 1.48
CA MET A 281 14.60 11.37 2.92
C MET A 281 15.17 10.12 3.58
N VAL A 282 15.36 9.04 2.80
CA VAL A 282 16.18 7.91 3.24
C VAL A 282 17.62 8.35 3.50
N GLU A 283 18.14 9.28 2.70
CA GLU A 283 19.52 9.76 2.77
C GLU A 283 19.63 11.26 3.07
N SER A 284 18.53 12.01 2.95
CA SER A 284 18.45 13.46 3.14
C SER A 284 17.58 13.86 4.32
N PRO A 285 17.97 14.87 5.12
CA PRO A 285 17.12 15.37 6.21
C PRO A 285 15.91 16.19 5.72
N ARG A 286 15.81 16.48 4.42
CA ARG A 286 14.71 17.25 3.83
C ARG A 286 14.25 16.64 2.51
N PRO A 287 12.94 16.70 2.20
CA PRO A 287 12.44 16.22 0.93
C PRO A 287 12.77 17.21 -0.19
N THR A 288 12.68 16.73 -1.42
CA THR A 288 12.73 17.57 -2.62
C THR A 288 11.42 18.35 -2.79
N ARG A 289 11.44 19.39 -3.64
CA ARG A 289 10.23 20.13 -4.00
C ARG A 289 9.22 19.26 -4.75
N ALA A 290 9.71 18.30 -5.55
CA ALA A 290 8.88 17.38 -6.30
C ALA A 290 8.12 16.43 -5.37
N GLU A 291 8.80 15.84 -4.39
CA GLU A 291 8.18 14.98 -3.37
C GLU A 291 7.17 15.74 -2.51
N ALA A 292 7.51 16.97 -2.10
CA ALA A 292 6.56 17.80 -1.36
C ALA A 292 5.29 18.10 -2.17
N ALA A 293 5.43 18.36 -3.48
CA ALA A 293 4.29 18.56 -4.37
C ALA A 293 3.49 17.25 -4.58
N ASP A 294 4.16 16.10 -4.68
CA ASP A 294 3.53 14.80 -4.82
C ASP A 294 2.65 14.45 -3.61
N VAL A 295 3.20 14.58 -2.39
CA VAL A 295 2.45 14.40 -1.14
C VAL A 295 1.27 15.36 -1.07
N ALA A 296 1.48 16.65 -1.37
CA ALA A 296 0.42 17.64 -1.34
C ALA A 296 -0.71 17.28 -2.33
N ASN A 297 -0.37 16.85 -3.55
CA ASN A 297 -1.37 16.44 -4.54
C ASN A 297 -2.14 15.19 -4.10
N ALA A 298 -1.49 14.19 -3.48
CA ALA A 298 -2.21 13.03 -2.94
C ALA A 298 -3.27 13.42 -1.89
N VAL A 299 -2.95 14.41 -1.04
CA VAL A 299 -3.90 14.99 -0.08
C VAL A 299 -5.02 15.75 -0.80
N LEU A 300 -4.69 16.57 -1.80
CA LEU A 300 -5.67 17.32 -2.59
C LEU A 300 -6.60 16.40 -3.41
N ASP A 301 -6.09 15.28 -3.89
CA ASP A 301 -6.88 14.23 -4.56
C ASP A 301 -7.89 13.59 -3.59
N GLY A 302 -7.62 13.71 -2.28
CA GLY A 302 -8.52 13.30 -1.21
C GLY A 302 -8.14 11.97 -0.58
N THR A 303 -6.87 11.57 -0.58
CA THR A 303 -6.42 10.35 0.10
C THR A 303 -6.71 10.42 1.61
N ASP A 304 -7.16 9.31 2.22
CA ASP A 304 -7.38 9.24 3.67
C ASP A 304 -6.06 9.14 4.44
N ALA A 305 -5.07 8.46 3.85
CA ALA A 305 -3.73 8.34 4.43
C ALA A 305 -2.62 8.40 3.39
N VAL A 306 -1.45 8.81 3.84
CA VAL A 306 -0.19 8.78 3.09
C VAL A 306 0.82 7.88 3.80
N MET A 307 1.62 7.12 3.03
CA MET A 307 2.49 6.08 3.60
C MET A 307 3.98 6.29 3.33
N LEU A 308 4.79 6.18 4.40
CA LEU A 308 6.25 6.03 4.33
C LEU A 308 6.63 4.55 4.29
N SER A 309 7.53 4.22 3.36
CA SER A 309 8.06 2.88 3.14
C SER A 309 9.46 2.77 3.72
N GLU A 310 10.49 2.94 2.90
CA GLU A 310 11.88 2.81 3.31
C GLU A 310 12.34 3.98 4.19
N GLU A 311 11.71 5.15 4.03
CA GLU A 311 11.98 6.38 4.77
C GLU A 311 11.92 6.16 6.29
N SER A 312 10.86 5.50 6.76
CA SER A 312 10.67 5.20 8.18
C SER A 312 11.26 3.85 8.59
N ALA A 313 11.40 2.90 7.66
CA ALA A 313 11.85 1.55 7.98
C ALA A 313 13.38 1.47 8.15
N MET A 314 14.14 2.11 7.26
CA MET A 314 15.61 2.00 7.22
C MET A 314 16.34 3.32 6.91
N GLY A 315 15.59 4.40 6.66
CA GLY A 315 16.18 5.71 6.38
C GLY A 315 16.97 6.29 7.56
N ALA A 316 17.88 7.21 7.23
CA ALA A 316 18.68 7.93 8.20
C ALA A 316 17.86 8.95 9.02
N TYR A 317 16.72 9.43 8.46
CA TYR A 317 15.90 10.50 9.03
C TYR A 317 14.43 10.08 9.20
N PRO A 318 14.13 8.99 9.93
CA PRO A 318 12.79 8.42 9.98
C PRO A 318 11.78 9.29 10.74
N VAL A 319 12.22 10.09 11.71
CA VAL A 319 11.32 10.97 12.49
C VAL A 319 11.02 12.22 11.68
N GLU A 320 12.05 12.81 11.08
CA GLU A 320 11.98 13.98 10.24
C GLU A 320 11.13 13.72 8.98
N ALA A 321 11.16 12.50 8.44
CA ALA A 321 10.27 12.11 7.34
C ALA A 321 8.78 12.15 7.75
N VAL A 322 8.45 11.71 8.97
CA VAL A 322 7.07 11.79 9.50
C VAL A 322 6.67 13.25 9.73
N GLU A 323 7.55 14.06 10.32
CA GLU A 323 7.32 15.48 10.54
C GLU A 323 7.10 16.23 9.22
N ALA A 324 7.92 15.95 8.20
CA ALA A 324 7.78 16.54 6.88
C ALA A 324 6.44 16.16 6.23
N LEU A 325 6.07 14.87 6.27
CA LEU A 325 4.81 14.38 5.72
C LEU A 325 3.60 15.02 6.43
N ALA A 326 3.67 15.14 7.76
CA ALA A 326 2.65 15.81 8.57
C ALA A 326 2.51 17.29 8.20
N ALA A 327 3.64 18.02 8.10
CA ALA A 327 3.64 19.44 7.77
C ALA A 327 3.10 19.71 6.36
N ILE A 328 3.44 18.87 5.38
CA ILE A 328 2.92 18.99 4.01
C ILE A 328 1.41 18.71 4.00
N ALA A 329 0.96 17.65 4.66
CA ALA A 329 -0.46 17.30 4.74
C ALA A 329 -1.29 18.43 5.36
N GLU A 330 -0.86 18.99 6.50
CA GLU A 330 -1.56 20.11 7.14
C GLU A 330 -1.65 21.35 6.25
N LYS A 331 -0.62 21.63 5.43
CA LYS A 331 -0.65 22.74 4.48
C LYS A 331 -1.57 22.50 3.29
N ALA A 332 -1.59 21.28 2.74
CA ALA A 332 -2.50 20.91 1.65
C ALA A 332 -3.96 20.91 2.13
N GLU A 333 -4.22 20.36 3.31
CA GLU A 333 -5.51 20.37 3.99
C GLU A 333 -6.05 21.79 4.18
N ALA A 334 -5.23 22.74 4.65
CA ALA A 334 -5.66 24.13 4.82
C ALA A 334 -6.22 24.72 3.51
N ARG A 335 -5.61 24.39 2.36
CA ARG A 335 -6.08 24.84 1.05
C ARG A 335 -7.43 24.23 0.67
N LEU A 336 -7.62 22.93 0.92
CA LEU A 336 -8.94 22.30 0.73
C LEU A 336 -10.00 23.04 1.55
N PHE A 337 -9.69 23.37 2.81
CA PHE A 337 -10.64 24.00 3.73
C PHE A 337 -11.05 25.41 3.32
N GLU A 338 -10.16 26.14 2.66
CA GLU A 338 -10.43 27.45 2.09
C GLU A 338 -11.32 27.38 0.84
N ASP A 339 -11.08 26.41 -0.06
CA ASP A 339 -11.79 26.30 -1.34
C ASP A 339 -13.20 25.71 -1.24
N ARG A 340 -13.62 25.26 -0.04
CA ARG A 340 -14.96 24.67 0.22
C ARG A 340 -15.31 23.47 -0.67
N GLN A 341 -14.33 22.73 -1.19
CA GLN A 341 -14.51 21.58 -2.10
C GLN A 341 -15.21 20.35 -1.46
N PHE A 342 -15.68 20.44 -0.21
CA PHE A 342 -16.23 19.31 0.56
C PHE A 342 -17.65 18.91 0.18
N LEU A 343 -18.35 19.78 -0.55
CA LEU A 343 -19.75 19.56 -0.92
C LEU A 343 -19.92 19.08 -2.36
N ASP A 344 -18.83 18.90 -3.11
CA ASP A 344 -18.86 18.63 -4.55
C ASP A 344 -18.91 17.13 -4.90
N LEU A 345 -19.06 16.22 -3.93
CA LEU A 345 -19.37 14.84 -4.28
C LEU A 345 -20.78 14.80 -4.87
N PRO A 346 -20.95 14.36 -6.14
CA PRO A 346 -22.26 14.23 -6.72
C PRO A 346 -23.09 13.27 -5.87
N THR A 347 -24.30 13.69 -5.52
CA THR A 347 -25.26 12.83 -4.83
C THR A 347 -25.51 11.61 -5.71
N ARG A 348 -25.24 10.41 -5.20
CA ARG A 348 -25.54 9.18 -5.92
C ARG A 348 -27.06 9.02 -6.00
N GLU A 349 -27.60 8.71 -7.18
CA GLU A 349 -29.04 8.45 -7.34
C GLU A 349 -29.49 7.24 -6.51
N ASP A 350 -28.58 6.28 -6.27
CA ASP A 350 -28.81 5.06 -5.50
C ASP A 350 -28.32 5.16 -4.03
N ALA A 351 -28.18 6.37 -3.48
CA ALA A 351 -27.68 6.56 -2.11
C ALA A 351 -28.60 5.90 -1.06
N ASP A 352 -28.01 5.09 -0.16
CA ASP A 352 -28.74 4.55 0.99
C ASP A 352 -29.10 5.67 1.99
N ILE A 353 -30.10 5.44 2.83
CA ILE A 353 -30.53 6.34 3.91
C ILE A 353 -29.33 6.74 4.78
N SER A 354 -28.40 5.82 5.04
CA SER A 354 -27.19 6.10 5.81
C SER A 354 -26.35 7.21 5.15
N GLU A 355 -26.18 7.14 3.83
CA GLU A 355 -25.43 8.12 3.05
C GLU A 355 -26.13 9.47 3.04
N ALA A 356 -27.45 9.49 2.84
CA ALA A 356 -28.25 10.72 2.92
C ALA A 356 -28.12 11.40 4.30
N ILE A 357 -28.12 10.64 5.39
CA ILE A 357 -27.91 11.17 6.75
C ILE A 357 -26.48 11.70 6.90
N GLY A 358 -25.47 10.96 6.45
CA GLY A 358 -24.05 11.36 6.51
C GLY A 358 -23.79 12.67 5.77
N HIS A 359 -24.31 12.78 4.53
CA HIS A 359 -24.24 13.99 3.74
C HIS A 359 -24.97 15.16 4.42
N SER A 360 -26.20 14.94 4.89
CA SER A 360 -27.00 15.97 5.56
C SER A 360 -26.31 16.48 6.83
N ALA A 361 -25.67 15.60 7.60
CA ALA A 361 -24.90 15.98 8.78
C ALA A 361 -23.72 16.90 8.42
N CYS A 362 -23.03 16.63 7.30
CA CYS A 362 -21.95 17.47 6.81
C CYS A 362 -22.45 18.87 6.41
N VAL A 363 -23.51 18.94 5.61
CA VAL A 363 -24.16 20.21 5.20
C VAL A 363 -24.61 21.01 6.42
N LEU A 364 -25.36 20.39 7.33
CA LEU A 364 -25.84 21.04 8.54
C LEU A 364 -24.69 21.54 9.42
N SER A 365 -23.61 20.76 9.56
CA SER A 365 -22.45 21.18 10.35
C SER A 365 -21.80 22.46 9.78
N HIS A 366 -21.74 22.58 8.46
CA HIS A 366 -21.20 23.75 7.79
C HIS A 366 -22.11 24.96 7.98
N ASP A 367 -23.40 24.81 7.69
CA ASP A 367 -24.36 25.94 7.69
C ASP A 367 -24.62 26.47 9.11
N SER A 368 -24.63 25.58 10.10
CA SER A 368 -24.76 25.94 11.51
C SER A 368 -23.45 26.39 12.16
N ARG A 369 -22.31 26.26 11.45
CA ARG A 369 -20.95 26.48 11.98
C ARG A 369 -20.68 25.65 13.25
N ALA A 370 -21.09 24.39 13.21
CA ALA A 370 -20.83 23.45 14.29
C ALA A 370 -19.31 23.31 14.53
N GLU A 371 -18.91 23.20 15.79
CA GLU A 371 -17.49 23.03 16.13
C GLU A 371 -17.00 21.60 15.86
N VAL A 372 -17.88 20.60 15.97
CA VAL A 372 -17.57 19.19 15.81
C VAL A 372 -18.78 18.40 15.27
N ILE A 373 -18.52 17.31 14.55
CA ILE A 373 -19.48 16.25 14.26
C ILE A 373 -19.16 15.05 15.15
N VAL A 374 -20.12 14.58 15.94
CA VAL A 374 -19.93 13.39 16.80
C VAL A 374 -20.57 12.17 16.14
N CYS A 375 -19.76 11.18 15.79
CA CYS A 375 -20.20 9.92 15.19
C CYS A 375 -20.15 8.79 16.23
N CYS A 376 -21.31 8.40 16.75
CA CYS A 376 -21.43 7.20 17.59
C CYS A 376 -21.42 5.94 16.70
N THR A 377 -20.44 5.05 16.89
CA THR A 377 -20.27 3.90 15.98
C THR A 377 -19.72 2.66 16.67
N ARG A 378 -20.16 1.48 16.20
CA ARG A 378 -19.66 0.18 16.68
C ARG A 378 -18.57 -0.39 15.76
N THR A 379 -18.71 -0.21 14.45
CA THR A 379 -17.84 -0.78 13.41
C THR A 379 -16.97 0.26 12.69
N GLY A 380 -17.17 1.55 13.01
CA GLY A 380 -16.51 2.67 12.34
C GLY A 380 -17.22 3.17 11.07
N TYR A 381 -18.21 2.43 10.56
CA TYR A 381 -18.89 2.74 9.30
C TYR A 381 -19.45 4.18 9.25
N THR A 382 -20.17 4.61 10.29
CA THR A 382 -20.70 5.98 10.37
C THR A 382 -19.61 7.04 10.28
N ALA A 383 -18.47 6.83 10.95
CA ALA A 383 -17.37 7.79 10.92
C ALA A 383 -16.73 7.85 9.52
N ARG A 384 -16.55 6.70 8.85
CA ARG A 384 -16.04 6.62 7.47
C ARG A 384 -16.98 7.31 6.48
N LEU A 385 -18.28 7.08 6.61
CA LEU A 385 -19.30 7.67 5.74
C LEU A 385 -19.34 9.19 5.87
N VAL A 386 -19.29 9.72 7.09
CA VAL A 386 -19.18 11.17 7.28
C VAL A 386 -17.83 11.68 6.75
N ALA A 387 -16.74 10.96 6.98
CA ALA A 387 -15.42 11.35 6.51
C ALA A 387 -15.28 11.33 4.98
N SER A 388 -16.01 10.49 4.24
CA SER A 388 -15.95 10.43 2.78
C SER A 388 -16.45 11.72 2.12
N HIS A 389 -17.39 12.43 2.75
CA HIS A 389 -17.81 13.79 2.39
C HIS A 389 -16.81 14.88 2.80
N ARG A 390 -15.70 14.51 3.45
CA ARG A 390 -14.59 15.40 3.82
C ARG A 390 -15.00 16.69 4.56
N PRO A 391 -16.02 16.71 5.45
CA PRO A 391 -16.54 17.96 6.02
C PRO A 391 -15.44 18.78 6.69
N ALA A 392 -15.39 20.10 6.48
CA ALA A 392 -14.45 21.00 7.18
C ALA A 392 -14.63 21.00 8.71
N THR A 393 -15.73 20.47 9.23
CA THR A 393 -15.96 20.28 10.66
C THR A 393 -15.20 19.04 11.16
N PRO A 394 -14.39 19.13 12.24
CA PRO A 394 -13.74 17.98 12.84
C PRO A 394 -14.71 16.87 13.23
N ILE A 395 -14.31 15.61 13.00
CA ILE A 395 -15.11 14.43 13.33
C ILE A 395 -14.56 13.80 14.61
N ILE A 396 -15.44 13.59 15.59
CA ILE A 396 -15.15 12.80 16.81
C ILE A 396 -15.92 11.49 16.70
N ALA A 397 -15.20 10.40 16.43
CA ALA A 397 -15.77 9.07 16.40
C ALA A 397 -15.70 8.43 17.79
N VAL A 398 -16.85 8.05 18.34
CA VAL A 398 -16.97 7.42 19.66
C VAL A 398 -17.39 5.98 19.50
N SER A 399 -16.63 5.04 20.08
CA SER A 399 -16.93 3.62 20.02
C SER A 399 -16.70 2.94 21.38
N PRO A 400 -17.52 1.95 21.76
CA PRO A 400 -17.25 1.12 22.94
C PRO A 400 -16.09 0.12 22.71
N SER A 401 -15.66 -0.09 21.46
CA SER A 401 -14.60 -1.03 21.11
C SER A 401 -13.27 -0.29 20.90
N LYS A 402 -12.25 -0.64 21.68
CA LYS A 402 -10.87 -0.12 21.48
C LYS A 402 -10.33 -0.47 20.09
N GLU A 403 -10.69 -1.64 19.57
CA GLU A 403 -10.21 -2.07 18.26
C GLU A 403 -10.85 -1.27 17.14
N THR A 404 -12.14 -0.95 17.25
CA THR A 404 -12.78 -0.02 16.31
C THR A 404 -12.14 1.36 16.36
N VAL A 405 -11.78 1.86 17.55
CA VAL A 405 -11.08 3.14 17.69
C VAL A 405 -9.71 3.13 17.01
N ARG A 406 -8.97 2.01 17.03
CA ARG A 406 -7.69 1.90 16.29
C ARG A 406 -7.88 1.89 14.78
N ARG A 407 -8.99 1.32 14.29
CA ARG A 407 -9.31 1.19 12.87
C ARG A 407 -9.83 2.49 12.22
N MET A 408 -10.13 3.52 13.02
CA MET A 408 -10.61 4.85 12.58
C MET A 408 -9.52 5.90 12.76
#